data_AF-A0A355DCS5-F1
#
_entry.id   AF-A0A355DCS5-F1
#
_cell.length_a   1.000
_cell.length_b   1.000
_cell.length_c   1.000
_cell.angle_alpha   90.00
_cell.angle_beta   90.00
_cell.angle_gamma   90.00
#
_symmetry.space_group_name_H-M   'P 1'
#
loop_
_entity.id
_entity.type
_entity.pdbx_description
1 polymer ?
#
loop_
_entity_poly.entity_id
_entity_poly.type
_entity_poly.pdbx_seq_one_letter_code
_entity_poly.pdbx_strand_id
1 'polypeptide(L)' 'MEIPLTVADHLRRAELVYGDRVAIVDEPDQVAPPLADLTYRRVAELARAMAAG' A
#
# COMPACT_ATOMS: atom_id res chain seq x y z
N MET A 1 13.79 24.49 -6.51
CA MET A 1 12.63 23.61 -6.63
C MET A 1 12.67 22.65 -5.46
N GLU A 2 11.76 22.78 -4.51
CA GLU A 2 11.64 21.87 -3.37
C GLU A 2 10.59 20.83 -3.72
N ILE A 3 10.97 19.56 -3.75
CA ILE A 3 10.00 18.46 -3.87
C ILE A 3 9.79 17.94 -2.45
N PRO A 4 8.62 18.17 -1.83
CA PRO A 4 8.37 17.64 -0.51
C PRO A 4 8.40 16.10 -0.57
N LEU A 5 9.22 15.50 0.30
CA LEU A 5 9.33 14.04 0.46
C LEU A 5 8.30 13.59 1.50
N THR A 6 7.02 13.73 1.17
CA THR A 6 5.95 13.32 2.08
C THR A 6 5.76 11.81 2.08
N VAL A 7 5.08 11.28 3.10
CA VAL A 7 4.67 9.87 3.13
C VAL A 7 3.78 9.53 1.93
N ALA A 8 2.87 10.43 1.53
CA ALA A 8 2.02 10.23 0.37
C ALA A 8 2.85 10.13 -0.93
N ASP A 9 3.89 10.94 -1.07
CA ASP A 9 4.78 10.88 -2.22
C ASP A 9 5.63 9.61 -2.25
N HIS A 10 6.08 9.15 -1.09
CA HIS A 10 6.76 7.85 -0.97
C HIS A 10 5.86 6.70 -1.43
N LEU A 11 4.63 6.63 -0.91
CA LEU A 11 3.69 5.55 -1.23
C LEU A 11 3.26 5.58 -2.71
N ARG A 12 3.05 6.78 -3.28
CA ARG A 12 2.74 6.93 -4.71
C ARG A 12 3.89 6.43 -5.60
N ARG A 13 5.15 6.69 -5.22
CA ARG A 13 6.32 6.16 -5.95
C ARG A 13 6.47 4.65 -5.79
N ALA A 14 6.15 4.11 -4.62
CA ALA A 14 6.17 2.67 -4.40
C ALA A 14 5.11 1.95 -5.26
N GLU A 15 3.90 2.51 -5.37
CA GLU A 15 2.88 2.04 -6.33
C GLU A 15 3.41 2.05 -7.77
N LEU A 16 4.04 3.14 -8.19
CA LEU A 16 4.53 3.31 -9.56
C LEU A 16 5.66 2.35 -9.92
N VAL A 17 6.63 2.15 -9.02
CA VAL A 17 7.87 1.40 -9.34
C VAL A 17 7.77 -0.07 -8.92
N TYR A 18 7.01 -0.36 -7.87
CA TYR A 18 6.93 -1.68 -7.24
C TYR A 18 5.49 -2.20 -7.15
N GLY A 19 4.63 -1.82 -8.09
CA GLY A 19 3.19 -2.11 -8.04
C GLY A 19 2.83 -3.58 -7.79
N ASP A 20 3.64 -4.53 -8.26
CA ASP A 20 3.42 -5.97 -8.09
C ASP A 20 4.15 -6.59 -6.88
N ARG A 21 4.93 -5.80 -6.12
CA ARG A 21 5.54 -6.27 -4.87
C ARG A 21 4.55 -6.18 -3.71
N VAL A 22 4.64 -7.15 -2.81
CA VAL A 22 3.92 -7.14 -1.53
C VAL A 22 4.31 -5.89 -0.73
N ALA A 23 3.31 -5.12 -0.33
CA ALA A 23 3.44 -3.85 0.38
C ALA A 23 3.18 -3.99 1.88
N ILE A 24 2.26 -4.87 2.26
CA ILE A 24 1.87 -5.13 3.65
C ILE A 24 1.91 -6.64 3.85
N VAL A 25 2.63 -7.06 4.88
CA VAL A 25 2.69 -8.45 5.33
C VAL A 25 1.90 -8.52 6.63
N ASP A 26 1.03 -9.51 6.71
CA ASP A 26 0.19 -9.75 7.87
C ASP A 26 0.98 -10.42 9.01
N GLU A 27 0.43 -10.41 10.22
CA GLU A 27 1.09 -11.03 11.37
C GLU A 27 1.12 -12.57 11.20
N PRO A 28 2.27 -13.22 11.46
CA PRO A 28 2.39 -14.68 11.30
C PRO A 28 1.54 -15.50 12.28
N ASP A 29 1.31 -14.98 13.49
CA ASP A 29 0.54 -15.64 14.55
C ASP A 29 -0.72 -14.85 14.84
N GLN A 30 -1.76 -15.08 14.04
CA GLN A 30 -3.04 -14.37 14.14
C GLN A 30 -4.23 -15.32 14.26
N VAL A 31 -5.31 -14.80 14.86
CA VAL A 31 -6.52 -15.59 15.17
C VAL A 31 -7.40 -15.81 13.94
N ALA A 32 -7.36 -14.91 12.97
CA ALA A 32 -8.16 -14.99 11.74
C ALA A 32 -7.34 -15.59 10.58
N PRO A 33 -8.00 -16.10 9.52
CA PRO A 33 -7.31 -16.42 8.28
C PRO A 33 -6.55 -15.20 7.77
N PRO A 34 -5.30 -15.37 7.28
CA PRO A 34 -4.49 -14.26 6.84
C PRO A 34 -5.12 -13.52 5.67
N LEU A 35 -4.89 -12.21 5.62
CA LEU A 35 -5.20 -11.41 4.44
C LEU A 35 -4.43 -11.93 3.22
N ALA A 36 -5.07 -11.88 2.06
CA ALA A 36 -4.36 -12.14 0.80
C ALA A 36 -3.25 -11.10 0.61
N ASP A 37 -2.13 -11.51 0.00
CA ASP A 37 -0.98 -10.66 -0.27
C ASP A 37 -1.40 -9.32 -0.89
N LEU A 38 -1.18 -8.23 -0.16
CA LEU A 38 -1.53 -6.90 -0.59
C LEU A 38 -0.33 -6.28 -1.32
N THR A 39 -0.41 -6.19 -2.65
CA THR A 39 0.60 -5.49 -3.45
C THR A 39 0.46 -3.97 -3.32
N TYR A 40 1.52 -3.22 -3.63
CA TYR A 40 1.48 -1.74 -3.60
C TYR A 40 0.35 -1.18 -4.46
N ARG A 41 0.07 -1.78 -5.62
CA ARG A 41 -1.06 -1.37 -6.48
C ARG A 41 -2.40 -1.58 -5.77
N ARG A 42 -2.60 -2.75 -5.15
CA ARG A 42 -3.85 -3.06 -4.47
C ARG A 42 -4.09 -2.19 -3.25
N VAL A 43 -3.05 -1.91 -2.46
CA VAL A 43 -3.13 -1.00 -1.31
C VAL A 43 -3.55 0.40 -1.76
N ALA A 44 -2.99 0.91 -2.85
CA ALA A 44 -3.32 2.25 -3.34
C ALA A 44 -4.77 2.33 -3.88
N GLU A 45 -5.28 1.28 -4.52
CA GLU A 45 -6.70 1.18 -4.89
C GLU A 45 -7.61 1.23 -3.67
N LEU A 46 -7.31 0.44 -2.64
CA LEU A 46 -8.08 0.39 -1.39
C LEU A 46 -8.05 1.74 -0.66
N ALA A 47 -6.88 2.40 -0.60
CA ALA A 47 -6.74 3.72 0.01
C ALA A 47 -7.59 4.78 -0.71
N ARG A 48 -7.59 4.78 -2.05
CA ARG A 48 -8.44 5.68 -2.85
C ARG A 48 -9.93 5.38 -2.65
N ALA A 49 -10.32 4.12 -2.56
CA ALA A 49 -11.70 3.73 -2.27
C ALA A 49 -12.15 4.19 -0.87
N MET A 50 -11.31 4.02 0.15
CA MET A 50 -11.59 4.50 1.51
C MET A 50 -11.72 6.02 1.58
N ALA A 51 -10.90 6.76 0.82
CA ALA A 51 -10.96 8.23 0.79
C ALA A 51 -12.17 8.80 0.01
N ALA A 52 -12.84 7.97 -0.80
CA ALA A 52 -14.01 8.37 -1.59
C ALA A 52 -15.35 8.12 -0.87
N GLY A 53 -15.32 7.39 0.25
CA GLY A 53 -16.47 7.20 1.14
C GLY A 53 -16.60 8.32 2.16
#